data_AF-A0A5C5ZH93-F1
#
_entry.id   AF-A0A5C5ZH93-F1
#
_cell.length_a   1.000
_cell.length_b   1.000
_cell.length_c   1.000
_cell.angle_alpha   90.00
_cell.angle_beta   90.00
_cell.angle_gamma   90.00
#
_symmetry.space_group_name_H-M   'P 1'
#
loop_
_entity.id
_entity.type
_entity.pdbx_description
1 polymer ?
#
loop_
_entity_poly.entity_id
_entity_poly.type
_entity_poly.pdbx_seq_one_letter_code
_entity_poly.pdbx_strand_id
1 'polypeptide(L)'
;MTLLRCKNLAHLMMLACSCFVLASPVQAAISWDGEGGSSWFFDPNNWTSDDDEDILPPGNLVAGDNIERTDLQINDGYEVIFDPVNDPNWANAASLRYPINNDAPGSGGDYGVIGDPADMRFDVYRFYMSRNTTESNTFVLKSGTLTAERTIVGRSGSQAGMPNQGTFIQEGGVLSIPREDLIIGAYESIEGGIPGGGGNGTYEYHSGSLEVGIDFNEGVFEILVGSESNSEGGTSGVSKFVVHNPGDAAGGHIIAQEFHTSSGDLNANGVDSGVAIVEFHYSNGGVRTVQVETVLGINNGVSDNGTRSSRLDLQLDEAVEVDGMGVPGNLGLFHVGVDGFDFVGQITGGGDEGGMFSNADNTELYEQDSSVKAFYGGYEYEWQISYEGLITFDENDYNDDINGYQNSIVESVEAEGASDVVLIGVGSTFVGLTGDYNENGVVDAADFTVWRDTLNTSVTAGTGADGDGDGMITEADYDLWVAYFGQTVVPPVMASAATAVPEPASALLVLLACGAAAGRRRR
;
A
#
# COMPACT_ATOMS: atom_id res chain seq x y z
N MET A 1 53.82 -55.26 -37.63
CA MET A 1 53.27 -55.62 -38.96
C MET A 1 51.86 -55.08 -38.96
N THR A 2 51.53 -53.90 -39.51
CA THR A 2 52.11 -53.17 -40.67
C THR A 2 52.11 -54.04 -41.93
N LEU A 3 51.50 -53.69 -43.08
CA LEU A 3 50.79 -52.47 -43.56
C LEU A 3 49.37 -52.88 -44.13
N LEU A 4 48.60 -52.26 -45.06
CA LEU A 4 48.79 -51.11 -45.98
C LEU A 4 47.45 -50.56 -46.59
N ARG A 5 47.12 -49.27 -46.38
CA ARG A 5 46.22 -48.40 -47.22
C ARG A 5 44.71 -48.77 -47.30
N CYS A 6 43.80 -47.87 -47.71
CA CYS A 6 43.93 -46.48 -48.21
C CYS A 6 42.84 -45.54 -47.64
N LYS A 7 43.06 -44.21 -47.67
CA LYS A 7 42.05 -43.17 -47.40
C LYS A 7 41.51 -42.58 -48.71
N ASN A 8 40.23 -42.16 -48.72
CA ASN A 8 39.69 -40.87 -49.23
C ASN A 8 38.26 -40.98 -49.80
N LEU A 9 37.52 -39.85 -49.79
CA LEU A 9 36.22 -39.60 -50.43
C LEU A 9 35.01 -40.46 -49.98
N ALA A 10 34.51 -40.22 -48.76
CA ALA A 10 33.12 -40.55 -48.36
C ALA A 10 32.61 -39.73 -47.15
N HIS A 11 33.06 -38.48 -46.97
CA HIS A 11 32.68 -37.62 -45.82
C HIS A 11 32.48 -36.15 -46.24
N LEU A 12 31.57 -35.96 -47.19
CA LEU A 12 30.89 -34.68 -47.47
C LEU A 12 29.57 -35.02 -48.17
N MET A 13 28.53 -34.20 -47.98
CA MET A 13 27.17 -34.39 -48.53
C MET A 13 26.42 -35.66 -48.08
N MET A 14 25.94 -35.64 -46.83
CA MET A 14 24.60 -36.20 -46.51
C MET A 14 23.90 -35.29 -45.49
N LEU A 15 23.74 -34.02 -45.86
CA LEU A 15 23.03 -33.00 -45.10
C LEU A 15 21.80 -32.54 -45.91
N ALA A 16 20.73 -33.33 -45.90
CA ALA A 16 19.45 -32.98 -46.50
C ALA A 16 18.31 -33.87 -45.96
N CYS A 17 17.12 -33.26 -45.84
CA CYS A 17 15.80 -33.86 -45.67
C CYS A 17 15.42 -34.52 -44.31
N SER A 18 14.32 -33.97 -43.78
CA SER A 18 13.26 -34.65 -43.01
C SER A 18 13.61 -35.30 -41.67
N CYS A 19 13.66 -34.47 -40.63
CA CYS A 19 12.76 -34.60 -39.48
C CYS A 19 12.42 -33.21 -38.90
N PHE A 20 11.62 -32.43 -39.62
CA PHE A 20 10.89 -31.31 -39.02
C PHE A 20 9.74 -31.91 -38.20
N VAL A 21 9.97 -32.13 -36.91
CA VAL A 21 8.88 -32.06 -35.95
C VAL A 21 8.65 -30.57 -35.72
N LEU A 22 7.57 -30.04 -36.27
CA LEU A 22 7.05 -28.76 -35.81
C LEU A 22 6.51 -29.02 -34.40
N ALA A 23 7.24 -28.56 -33.39
CA ALA A 23 6.62 -28.27 -32.12
C ALA A 23 5.58 -27.17 -32.39
N SER A 24 4.34 -27.39 -31.95
CA SER A 24 3.36 -26.30 -31.85
C SER A 24 3.96 -25.19 -30.99
N PRO A 25 3.61 -23.90 -31.21
CA PRO A 25 3.86 -22.88 -30.21
C PRO A 25 3.04 -23.24 -28.97
N VAL A 26 3.71 -23.82 -27.97
CA VAL A 26 3.26 -23.70 -26.58
C VAL A 26 3.71 -22.29 -26.18
N GLN A 27 2.77 -21.35 -26.20
CA GLN A 27 2.94 -20.07 -25.53
C GLN A 27 2.82 -20.37 -24.04
N ALA A 28 3.97 -20.64 -23.43
CA ALA A 28 4.09 -20.70 -21.99
C ALA A 28 4.06 -19.26 -21.47
N ALA A 29 3.29 -19.02 -20.42
CA ALA A 29 3.40 -17.79 -19.66
C ALA A 29 4.85 -17.61 -19.18
N ILE A 30 5.32 -16.37 -19.16
CA ILE A 30 6.72 -16.06 -18.90
C ILE A 30 6.87 -15.75 -17.42
N SER A 31 7.45 -16.69 -16.67
CA SER A 31 7.92 -16.41 -15.31
C SER A 31 9.09 -15.43 -15.38
N TRP A 32 9.16 -14.51 -14.41
CA TRP A 32 10.20 -13.47 -14.36
C TRP A 32 11.63 -14.04 -14.28
N ASP A 33 11.79 -15.24 -13.72
CA ASP A 33 13.08 -15.90 -13.47
C ASP A 33 13.62 -16.77 -14.62
N GLY A 34 12.76 -17.23 -15.53
CA GLY A 34 13.11 -18.25 -16.54
C GLY A 34 13.45 -19.65 -15.98
N GLU A 35 13.31 -19.89 -14.67
CA GLU A 35 13.53 -21.20 -14.02
C GLU A 35 12.23 -21.86 -13.51
N GLY A 36 11.09 -21.16 -13.59
CA GLY A 36 9.75 -21.71 -13.33
C GLY A 36 9.19 -21.34 -11.95
N GLY A 37 9.58 -20.19 -11.41
CA GLY A 37 9.04 -19.61 -10.17
C GLY A 37 7.59 -19.13 -10.27
N SER A 38 7.04 -18.74 -9.12
CA SER A 38 5.64 -18.41 -8.85
C SER A 38 5.13 -17.06 -9.38
N SER A 39 5.99 -16.29 -10.06
CA SER A 39 5.79 -14.87 -10.36
C SER A 39 5.68 -14.63 -11.86
N TRP A 40 4.51 -14.16 -12.31
CA TRP A 40 4.11 -14.06 -13.72
C TRP A 40 3.92 -12.61 -14.17
N PHE A 41 4.27 -12.32 -15.42
CA PHE A 41 3.79 -11.09 -16.08
C PHE A 41 2.32 -11.19 -16.50
N PHE A 42 1.64 -10.05 -16.53
CA PHE A 42 0.26 -9.92 -16.99
C PHE A 42 0.13 -10.06 -18.52
N ASP A 43 0.16 -11.31 -19.01
CA ASP A 43 -0.11 -11.64 -20.41
C ASP A 43 -1.52 -12.27 -20.59
N PRO A 44 -2.56 -11.47 -20.90
CA PRO A 44 -3.93 -11.95 -21.08
C PRO A 44 -4.13 -12.92 -22.26
N ASN A 45 -3.11 -13.19 -23.08
CA ASN A 45 -3.19 -14.26 -24.09
C ASN A 45 -3.15 -15.67 -23.46
N ASN A 46 -2.64 -15.80 -22.23
CA ASN A 46 -2.48 -17.09 -21.55
C ASN A 46 -3.62 -17.40 -20.57
N TRP A 47 -4.26 -16.36 -20.04
CA TRP A 47 -5.30 -16.45 -19.01
C TRP A 47 -6.61 -16.91 -19.63
N THR A 48 -7.28 -17.88 -19.01
CA THR A 48 -8.50 -18.51 -19.56
C THR A 48 -9.76 -17.97 -18.95
N SER A 49 -10.80 -17.81 -19.77
CA SER A 49 -12.18 -17.96 -19.36
C SER A 49 -12.49 -19.44 -19.09
N ASP A 50 -12.92 -19.80 -17.87
CA ASP A 50 -13.71 -21.03 -17.67
C ASP A 50 -15.18 -20.79 -18.10
N ASP A 51 -16.03 -21.81 -18.05
CA ASP A 51 -17.47 -21.72 -18.39
C ASP A 51 -18.27 -20.73 -17.49
N ASP A 52 -17.65 -20.17 -16.44
CA ASP A 52 -18.22 -19.25 -15.42
C ASP A 52 -17.78 -17.76 -15.56
N GLU A 53 -17.29 -17.32 -16.74
CA GLU A 53 -16.96 -15.90 -17.06
C GLU A 53 -15.78 -15.25 -16.29
N ASP A 54 -14.89 -16.04 -15.67
CA ASP A 54 -13.71 -15.55 -14.93
C ASP A 54 -12.41 -15.58 -15.76
N ILE A 55 -11.65 -14.48 -15.80
CA ILE A 55 -10.27 -14.46 -16.32
C ILE A 55 -9.32 -15.03 -15.25
N LEU A 56 -8.90 -16.28 -15.42
CA LEU A 56 -7.99 -17.01 -14.52
C LEU A 56 -6.55 -17.09 -15.05
N PRO A 57 -5.52 -17.11 -14.17
CA PRO A 57 -4.12 -17.34 -14.54
C PRO A 57 -3.89 -18.64 -15.34
N PRO A 58 -2.74 -18.78 -16.02
CA PRO A 58 -2.62 -19.48 -17.31
C PRO A 58 -3.25 -20.89 -17.47
N GLY A 59 -4.33 -20.99 -18.26
CA GLY A 59 -5.08 -22.22 -18.52
C GLY A 59 -5.09 -22.75 -19.97
N ASN A 60 -4.55 -22.01 -20.94
CA ASN A 60 -4.65 -22.20 -22.42
C ASN A 60 -6.01 -21.82 -23.04
N LEU A 61 -6.16 -20.57 -23.48
CA LEU A 61 -7.23 -20.17 -24.42
C LEU A 61 -7.10 -20.91 -25.77
N VAL A 62 -8.24 -21.11 -26.44
CA VAL A 62 -8.31 -21.68 -27.79
C VAL A 62 -8.88 -20.64 -28.77
N ALA A 63 -8.40 -20.67 -30.02
CA ALA A 63 -8.82 -19.72 -31.05
C ALA A 63 -10.31 -19.90 -31.46
N GLY A 64 -11.21 -19.26 -30.72
CA GLY A 64 -12.66 -19.32 -30.92
C GLY A 64 -13.50 -19.00 -29.67
N ASP A 65 -12.87 -18.86 -28.50
CA ASP A 65 -13.56 -18.64 -27.23
C ASP A 65 -14.12 -17.19 -27.12
N ASN A 66 -15.25 -17.03 -26.42
CA ASN A 66 -15.89 -15.73 -26.17
C ASN A 66 -15.59 -15.26 -24.75
N ILE A 67 -14.99 -14.09 -24.61
CA ILE A 67 -14.75 -13.43 -23.32
C ILE A 67 -15.77 -12.30 -23.21
N GLU A 68 -16.82 -12.41 -22.39
CA GLU A 68 -17.83 -11.33 -22.25
C GLU A 68 -17.37 -10.27 -21.23
N ARG A 69 -18.25 -9.75 -20.35
CA ARG A 69 -17.91 -8.69 -19.37
C ARG A 69 -17.25 -9.30 -18.12
N THR A 70 -16.13 -9.98 -18.32
CA THR A 70 -15.52 -10.91 -17.36
C THR A 70 -14.85 -10.25 -16.17
N ASP A 71 -14.92 -10.93 -15.02
CA ASP A 71 -14.18 -10.57 -13.80
C ASP A 71 -12.75 -11.13 -13.85
N LEU A 72 -11.76 -10.39 -13.34
CA LEU A 72 -10.36 -10.80 -13.25
C LEU A 72 -10.10 -11.44 -11.88
N GLN A 73 -9.66 -12.71 -11.84
CA GLN A 73 -9.51 -13.47 -10.59
C GLN A 73 -8.09 -14.03 -10.39
N ILE A 74 -7.54 -13.90 -9.17
CA ILE A 74 -6.22 -14.41 -8.78
C ILE A 74 -6.33 -15.23 -7.49
N ASN A 75 -6.46 -16.56 -7.62
CA ASN A 75 -6.86 -17.46 -6.52
C ASN A 75 -5.94 -18.68 -6.27
N ASP A 76 -4.93 -18.92 -7.12
CA ASP A 76 -4.19 -20.19 -7.20
C ASP A 76 -2.81 -20.19 -6.50
N GLY A 77 -2.51 -19.18 -5.68
CA GLY A 77 -1.23 -19.07 -4.95
C GLY A 77 -0.12 -18.40 -5.76
N TYR A 78 -0.48 -17.46 -6.64
CA TYR A 78 0.45 -16.80 -7.58
C TYR A 78 0.80 -15.37 -7.18
N GLU A 79 1.96 -14.92 -7.65
CA GLU A 79 2.33 -13.51 -7.78
C GLU A 79 2.12 -13.08 -9.25
N VAL A 80 1.45 -11.95 -9.46
CA VAL A 80 1.15 -11.40 -10.80
C VAL A 80 1.64 -9.96 -10.88
N ILE A 81 2.43 -9.64 -11.91
CA ILE A 81 3.03 -8.32 -12.12
C ILE A 81 2.40 -7.64 -13.34
N PHE A 82 1.79 -6.47 -13.12
CA PHE A 82 1.29 -5.58 -14.18
C PHE A 82 2.29 -4.42 -14.38
N ASP A 83 3.03 -4.50 -15.50
CA ASP A 83 4.05 -3.51 -15.87
C ASP A 83 4.07 -3.27 -17.39
N PRO A 84 3.01 -2.69 -17.99
CA PRO A 84 2.87 -2.48 -19.43
C PRO A 84 3.96 -1.61 -20.07
N VAL A 85 4.70 -0.81 -19.28
CA VAL A 85 5.88 -0.06 -19.76
C VAL A 85 7.05 -0.99 -20.08
N ASN A 86 7.25 -2.05 -19.29
CA ASN A 86 8.40 -2.95 -19.40
C ASN A 86 8.06 -4.34 -19.95
N ASP A 87 6.79 -4.75 -20.00
CA ASP A 87 6.36 -6.05 -20.51
C ASP A 87 6.63 -6.17 -22.03
N PRO A 88 7.49 -7.10 -22.49
CA PRO A 88 7.83 -7.27 -23.90
C PRO A 88 6.66 -7.78 -24.76
N ASN A 89 5.55 -8.23 -24.15
CA ASN A 89 4.35 -8.74 -24.80
C ASN A 89 3.18 -7.74 -24.78
N TRP A 90 3.30 -6.58 -24.12
CA TRP A 90 2.20 -5.62 -23.98
C TRP A 90 1.55 -5.25 -25.32
N ALA A 91 2.35 -5.05 -26.38
CA ALA A 91 1.84 -4.74 -27.72
C ALA A 91 1.04 -5.88 -28.38
N ASN A 92 1.14 -7.12 -27.89
CA ASN A 92 0.27 -8.23 -28.28
C ASN A 92 -1.00 -8.27 -27.42
N ALA A 93 -0.86 -8.11 -26.10
CA ALA A 93 -1.97 -8.02 -25.14
C ALA A 93 -2.94 -6.88 -25.54
N ALA A 94 -2.43 -5.67 -25.74
CA ALA A 94 -3.18 -4.51 -26.18
C ALA A 94 -3.58 -4.50 -27.67
N SER A 95 -3.51 -5.67 -28.33
CA SER A 95 -4.13 -5.89 -29.65
C SER A 95 -5.42 -6.73 -29.57
N LEU A 96 -5.70 -7.31 -28.40
CA LEU A 96 -6.93 -8.05 -28.10
C LEU A 96 -8.13 -7.09 -28.03
N ARG A 97 -9.33 -7.63 -28.23
CA ARG A 97 -10.59 -6.89 -28.20
C ARG A 97 -11.68 -7.75 -27.60
N TYR A 98 -12.32 -7.27 -26.54
CA TYR A 98 -13.55 -7.86 -26.04
C TYR A 98 -14.70 -7.70 -27.09
N PRO A 99 -15.72 -8.58 -27.07
CA PRO A 99 -16.93 -8.42 -27.85
C PRO A 99 -17.72 -7.21 -27.36
N ILE A 100 -17.74 -6.14 -28.16
CA ILE A 100 -18.66 -5.03 -27.96
C ILE A 100 -20.08 -5.52 -28.33
N ASN A 101 -20.83 -6.01 -27.34
CA ASN A 101 -22.29 -6.19 -27.20
C ASN A 101 -22.49 -7.00 -25.89
N ASN A 102 -23.51 -6.81 -25.04
CA ASN A 102 -24.90 -6.51 -25.41
C ASN A 102 -25.69 -5.79 -24.28
N ASP A 103 -26.25 -4.61 -24.59
CA ASP A 103 -27.33 -3.87 -23.91
C ASP A 103 -27.76 -4.24 -22.47
N ALA A 104 -27.21 -3.54 -21.48
CA ALA A 104 -27.99 -3.08 -20.32
C ALA A 104 -28.38 -1.60 -20.56
N PRO A 105 -29.68 -1.23 -20.58
CA PRO A 105 -30.11 0.11 -21.01
C PRO A 105 -29.90 1.19 -19.93
N GLY A 106 -28.65 1.64 -19.78
CA GLY A 106 -28.27 2.74 -18.89
C GLY A 106 -26.79 3.13 -18.95
N SER A 107 -25.88 2.18 -19.14
CA SER A 107 -24.42 2.38 -19.06
C SER A 107 -23.86 3.24 -20.21
N GLY A 108 -23.55 4.50 -19.91
CA GLY A 108 -22.98 5.46 -20.86
C GLY A 108 -21.46 5.35 -21.03
N GLY A 109 -20.94 4.19 -21.43
CA GLY A 109 -19.51 3.96 -21.67
C GLY A 109 -19.25 3.19 -22.96
N ASP A 110 -18.49 3.79 -23.90
CA ASP A 110 -18.08 3.15 -25.16
C ASP A 110 -16.75 2.39 -24.92
N TYR A 111 -16.84 1.28 -24.18
CA TYR A 111 -15.69 0.48 -23.74
C TYR A 111 -14.91 -0.05 -24.95
N GLY A 112 -13.72 0.51 -25.14
CA GLY A 112 -12.96 0.44 -26.39
C GLY A 112 -12.09 -0.82 -26.57
N VAL A 113 -10.95 -0.62 -27.22
CA VAL A 113 -9.90 -1.65 -27.32
C VAL A 113 -9.28 -1.85 -25.93
N ILE A 114 -8.85 -3.07 -25.62
CA ILE A 114 -8.07 -3.38 -24.43
C ILE A 114 -6.73 -2.63 -24.55
N GLY A 115 -6.67 -1.40 -24.05
CA GLY A 115 -5.58 -0.46 -24.30
C GLY A 115 -5.46 0.00 -25.76
N ASP A 116 -5.19 1.28 -25.97
CA ASP A 116 -4.26 1.62 -27.05
C ASP A 116 -2.85 1.23 -26.56
N PRO A 117 -2.03 0.51 -27.33
CA PRO A 117 -0.63 0.25 -26.97
C PRO A 117 0.19 1.53 -26.66
N ALA A 118 -0.28 2.72 -27.06
CA ALA A 118 0.28 4.02 -26.70
C ALA A 118 -0.31 4.67 -25.43
N ASP A 119 -1.44 4.17 -24.91
CA ASP A 119 -2.17 4.70 -23.73
C ASP A 119 -1.92 3.87 -22.46
N MET A 120 -1.50 2.60 -22.61
CA MET A 120 -1.10 1.71 -21.49
C MET A 120 -2.20 1.47 -20.43
N ARG A 121 -3.46 1.72 -20.80
CA ARG A 121 -4.67 1.42 -20.02
C ARG A 121 -5.11 -0.04 -20.17
N PHE A 122 -5.62 -0.63 -19.09
CA PHE A 122 -6.29 -1.93 -19.06
C PHE A 122 -7.59 -1.82 -18.27
N ASP A 123 -8.72 -2.16 -18.89
CA ASP A 123 -10.05 -2.05 -18.29
C ASP A 123 -10.63 -3.46 -18.01
N VAL A 124 -11.11 -3.71 -16.79
CA VAL A 124 -11.86 -4.92 -16.38
C VAL A 124 -13.19 -4.55 -15.74
N TYR A 125 -14.14 -5.48 -15.65
CA TYR A 125 -15.37 -5.22 -14.91
C TYR A 125 -15.10 -5.25 -13.39
N ARG A 126 -14.64 -6.38 -12.85
CA ARG A 126 -14.20 -6.47 -11.44
C ARG A 126 -12.85 -7.14 -11.32
N PHE A 127 -12.14 -6.82 -10.25
CA PHE A 127 -10.90 -7.48 -9.82
C PHE A 127 -11.15 -8.23 -8.50
N TYR A 128 -10.77 -9.50 -8.43
CA TYR A 128 -10.86 -10.34 -7.24
C TYR A 128 -9.53 -11.04 -6.95
N MET A 129 -9.12 -11.03 -5.69
CA MET A 129 -7.92 -11.75 -5.24
C MET A 129 -8.21 -12.61 -4.00
N SER A 130 -7.68 -13.82 -4.03
CA SER A 130 -7.84 -14.89 -3.02
C SER A 130 -9.29 -15.30 -2.74
N ARG A 131 -10.21 -15.07 -3.70
CA ARG A 131 -11.64 -15.42 -3.58
C ARG A 131 -11.84 -16.93 -3.51
N ASN A 132 -12.65 -17.40 -2.55
CA ASN A 132 -13.04 -18.81 -2.40
C ASN A 132 -11.87 -19.82 -2.29
N THR A 133 -10.67 -19.33 -1.94
CA THR A 133 -9.44 -20.10 -1.79
C THR A 133 -8.80 -19.82 -0.42
N THR A 134 -7.99 -20.74 0.08
CA THR A 134 -7.12 -20.51 1.26
C THR A 134 -5.68 -20.17 0.88
N GLU A 135 -5.36 -20.07 -0.42
CA GLU A 135 -4.03 -19.71 -0.87
C GLU A 135 -3.73 -18.21 -0.70
N SER A 136 -2.45 -17.89 -0.50
CA SER A 136 -1.95 -16.51 -0.49
C SER A 136 -1.63 -16.06 -1.92
N ASN A 137 -2.26 -14.98 -2.39
CA ASN A 137 -2.04 -14.43 -3.74
C ASN A 137 -1.54 -12.98 -3.64
N THR A 138 -0.70 -12.60 -4.61
CA THR A 138 -0.11 -11.25 -4.69
C THR A 138 -0.30 -10.65 -6.07
N PHE A 139 -0.66 -9.37 -6.14
CA PHE A 139 -0.66 -8.58 -7.38
C PHE A 139 0.22 -7.36 -7.21
N VAL A 140 1.02 -7.03 -8.22
CA VAL A 140 1.97 -5.91 -8.19
C VAL A 140 1.73 -4.99 -9.39
N LEU A 141 1.20 -3.80 -9.14
CA LEU A 141 1.01 -2.72 -10.11
C LEU A 141 2.27 -1.84 -10.12
N LYS A 142 3.03 -1.87 -11.23
CA LYS A 142 4.29 -1.11 -11.37
C LYS A 142 4.17 0.08 -12.34
N SER A 143 3.34 -0.02 -13.38
CA SER A 143 3.22 1.03 -14.40
C SER A 143 1.89 0.97 -15.17
N GLY A 144 1.64 1.95 -16.04
CA GLY A 144 0.40 2.08 -16.81
C GLY A 144 -0.83 2.37 -15.94
N THR A 145 -2.01 2.12 -16.50
CA THR A 145 -3.29 2.39 -15.84
C THR A 145 -4.13 1.12 -15.78
N LEU A 146 -4.39 0.61 -14.58
CA LEU A 146 -5.40 -0.40 -14.33
C LEU A 146 -6.72 0.29 -13.97
N THR A 147 -7.81 -0.09 -14.63
CA THR A 147 -9.16 0.35 -14.29
C THR A 147 -10.06 -0.86 -14.07
N ALA A 148 -10.81 -0.84 -12.98
CA ALA A 148 -11.83 -1.82 -12.65
C ALA A 148 -13.08 -1.07 -12.18
N GLU A 149 -14.30 -1.55 -12.46
CA GLU A 149 -15.49 -0.96 -11.81
C GLU A 149 -15.47 -1.29 -10.31
N ARG A 150 -15.14 -2.52 -9.90
CA ARG A 150 -14.90 -2.94 -8.49
C ARG A 150 -13.53 -3.60 -8.31
N THR A 151 -12.89 -3.41 -7.15
CA THR A 151 -11.73 -4.23 -6.72
C THR A 151 -11.98 -4.86 -5.35
N ILE A 152 -11.72 -6.16 -5.18
CA ILE A 152 -11.67 -6.80 -3.85
C ILE A 152 -10.36 -7.56 -3.65
N VAL A 153 -9.63 -7.14 -2.62
CA VAL A 153 -8.36 -7.70 -2.16
C VAL A 153 -8.63 -8.63 -0.96
N GLY A 154 -8.38 -9.93 -1.11
CA GLY A 154 -8.51 -10.88 -0.01
C GLY A 154 -9.97 -11.18 0.38
N ARG A 155 -10.77 -11.66 -0.57
CA ARG A 155 -12.19 -12.04 -0.35
C ARG A 155 -12.29 -13.44 0.25
N SER A 156 -13.11 -13.64 1.30
CA SER A 156 -13.32 -14.90 2.04
C SER A 156 -12.95 -16.21 1.33
N GLY A 157 -12.11 -17.03 1.98
CA GLY A 157 -11.71 -18.36 1.48
C GLY A 157 -12.75 -19.48 1.64
N SER A 158 -14.03 -19.12 1.83
CA SER A 158 -15.17 -20.01 2.11
C SER A 158 -15.03 -20.96 3.33
N GLN A 159 -13.91 -20.95 4.05
CA GLN A 159 -13.60 -21.84 5.17
C GLN A 159 -13.57 -21.04 6.48
N ALA A 160 -14.48 -21.36 7.41
CA ALA A 160 -14.59 -20.67 8.69
C ALA A 160 -13.31 -20.84 9.54
N GLY A 161 -12.71 -19.72 9.96
CA GLY A 161 -11.49 -19.70 10.77
C GLY A 161 -10.19 -20.03 10.03
N MET A 162 -10.23 -20.21 8.71
CA MET A 162 -9.04 -20.34 7.87
C MET A 162 -8.82 -19.01 7.14
N PRO A 163 -7.77 -18.22 7.48
CA PRO A 163 -7.45 -17.04 6.69
C PRO A 163 -6.94 -17.47 5.31
N ASN A 164 -7.29 -16.67 4.31
CA ASN A 164 -6.50 -16.55 3.10
C ASN A 164 -5.54 -15.35 3.24
N GLN A 165 -4.90 -14.94 2.16
CA GLN A 165 -4.24 -13.63 2.10
C GLN A 165 -4.30 -13.12 0.66
N GLY A 166 -4.83 -11.93 0.43
CA GLY A 166 -4.64 -11.22 -0.83
C GLY A 166 -3.79 -9.98 -0.58
N THR A 167 -2.66 -9.83 -1.27
CA THR A 167 -1.78 -8.65 -1.14
C THR A 167 -1.70 -7.90 -2.47
N PHE A 168 -2.22 -6.68 -2.53
CA PHE A 168 -2.07 -5.79 -3.69
C PHE A 168 -0.96 -4.79 -3.37
N ILE A 169 0.08 -4.71 -4.20
CA ILE A 169 1.21 -3.79 -4.02
C ILE A 169 1.22 -2.82 -5.20
N GLN A 170 1.16 -1.52 -4.93
CA GLN A 170 1.23 -0.47 -5.94
C GLN A 170 2.59 0.24 -5.87
N GLU A 171 3.55 -0.22 -6.67
CA GLU A 171 4.87 0.41 -6.85
C GLU A 171 4.84 1.63 -7.79
N GLY A 172 3.72 1.87 -8.49
CA GLY A 172 3.56 2.97 -9.43
C GLY A 172 2.27 2.88 -10.23
N GLY A 173 2.27 3.49 -11.43
CA GLY A 173 1.10 3.50 -12.32
C GLY A 173 -0.12 4.19 -11.73
N VAL A 174 -1.30 3.83 -12.23
CA VAL A 174 -2.60 4.31 -11.74
C VAL A 174 -3.52 3.10 -11.51
N LEU A 175 -4.15 3.01 -10.33
CA LEU A 175 -5.34 2.19 -10.12
C LEU A 175 -6.53 3.14 -10.02
N SER A 176 -7.46 3.04 -10.97
CA SER A 176 -8.65 3.90 -11.05
C SER A 176 -9.91 3.05 -10.95
N ILE A 177 -10.75 3.33 -9.95
CA ILE A 177 -11.97 2.57 -9.61
C ILE A 177 -13.15 3.55 -9.60
N PRO A 178 -13.75 3.86 -10.76
CA PRO A 178 -14.65 5.01 -10.89
C PRO A 178 -16.11 4.75 -10.49
N ARG A 179 -16.54 3.49 -10.31
CA ARG A 179 -17.98 3.11 -10.38
C ARG A 179 -18.50 2.07 -9.37
N GLU A 180 -17.63 1.43 -8.61
CA GLU A 180 -17.94 0.58 -7.46
C GLU A 180 -16.72 0.67 -6.50
N ASP A 181 -16.60 -0.24 -5.53
CA ASP A 181 -15.76 -0.04 -4.34
C ASP A 181 -14.38 -0.71 -4.43
N LEU A 182 -13.41 -0.23 -3.63
CA LEU A 182 -12.18 -0.95 -3.28
C LEU A 182 -12.35 -1.60 -1.90
N ILE A 183 -12.55 -2.92 -1.85
CA ILE A 183 -12.78 -3.64 -0.58
C ILE A 183 -11.55 -4.49 -0.23
N ILE A 184 -11.08 -4.40 1.00
CA ILE A 184 -9.89 -5.11 1.50
C ILE A 184 -10.33 -6.02 2.65
N GLY A 185 -10.25 -7.35 2.51
CA GLY A 185 -10.67 -8.30 3.55
C GLY A 185 -12.17 -8.61 3.58
N ALA A 186 -12.81 -8.65 2.40
CA ALA A 186 -14.25 -8.83 2.26
C ALA A 186 -14.76 -10.20 2.76
N TYR A 187 -15.94 -10.18 3.35
CA TYR A 187 -16.73 -11.36 3.67
C TYR A 187 -17.51 -11.90 2.44
N GLU A 188 -17.82 -13.20 2.41
CA GLU A 188 -18.78 -13.81 1.48
C GLU A 188 -19.71 -14.75 2.25
N SER A 189 -21.03 -14.59 2.06
CA SER A 189 -22.04 -15.35 2.80
C SER A 189 -22.23 -16.77 2.24
N ILE A 190 -22.10 -17.78 3.10
CA ILE A 190 -22.36 -19.18 2.70
C ILE A 190 -23.88 -19.41 2.65
N GLU A 191 -24.36 -19.98 1.54
CA GLU A 191 -25.77 -20.34 1.36
C GLU A 191 -26.26 -21.23 2.52
N GLY A 192 -27.36 -20.81 3.16
CA GLY A 192 -27.96 -21.53 4.29
C GLY A 192 -27.67 -20.92 5.68
N GLY A 193 -27.01 -19.77 5.76
CA GLY A 193 -26.87 -19.02 7.03
C GLY A 193 -25.76 -19.54 7.95
N ILE A 194 -24.72 -20.11 7.35
CA ILE A 194 -23.46 -20.41 8.05
C ILE A 194 -22.55 -19.18 7.90
N PRO A 195 -21.91 -18.67 8.96
CA PRO A 195 -20.87 -17.65 8.82
C PRO A 195 -19.74 -18.17 7.93
N GLY A 196 -19.48 -17.47 6.82
CA GLY A 196 -18.27 -17.67 6.02
C GLY A 196 -17.00 -17.34 6.81
N GLY A 197 -15.84 -17.67 6.23
CA GLY A 197 -14.57 -17.18 6.75
C GLY A 197 -14.46 -15.66 6.58
N GLY A 198 -13.67 -15.01 7.43
CA GLY A 198 -13.20 -13.65 7.13
C GLY A 198 -12.26 -13.68 5.92
N GLY A 199 -12.29 -12.64 5.11
CA GLY A 199 -11.19 -12.35 4.20
C GLY A 199 -10.06 -11.65 4.95
N ASN A 200 -8.81 -11.90 4.56
CA ASN A 200 -7.67 -11.05 4.90
C ASN A 200 -7.14 -10.40 3.63
N GLY A 201 -7.24 -9.08 3.55
CA GLY A 201 -6.65 -8.28 2.48
C GLY A 201 -5.56 -7.38 3.01
N THR A 202 -4.50 -7.19 2.23
CA THR A 202 -3.53 -6.11 2.37
C THR A 202 -3.49 -5.33 1.06
N TYR A 203 -3.66 -4.01 1.11
CA TYR A 203 -3.28 -3.10 0.02
C TYR A 203 -2.09 -2.28 0.49
N GLU A 204 -1.00 -2.28 -0.28
CA GLU A 204 0.20 -1.50 -0.03
C GLU A 204 0.38 -0.45 -1.12
N TYR A 205 0.11 0.81 -0.79
CA TYR A 205 0.50 1.94 -1.63
C TYR A 205 1.98 2.26 -1.39
N HIS A 206 2.80 2.15 -2.44
CA HIS A 206 4.19 2.61 -2.43
C HIS A 206 4.37 3.85 -3.32
N SER A 207 3.73 3.93 -4.50
CA SER A 207 3.77 5.10 -5.39
C SER A 207 2.67 5.06 -6.47
N GLY A 208 2.57 6.11 -7.29
CA GLY A 208 1.56 6.25 -8.34
C GLY A 208 0.27 6.88 -7.84
N SER A 209 -0.82 6.72 -8.58
CA SER A 209 -2.15 7.24 -8.19
C SER A 209 -3.12 6.12 -7.86
N LEU A 210 -3.80 6.23 -6.73
CA LEU A 210 -4.98 5.46 -6.37
C LEU A 210 -6.20 6.40 -6.39
N GLU A 211 -7.19 6.07 -7.20
CA GLU A 211 -8.40 6.87 -7.42
C GLU A 211 -9.63 5.99 -7.22
N VAL A 212 -10.51 6.33 -6.27
CA VAL A 212 -11.74 5.57 -6.00
C VAL A 212 -12.95 6.52 -5.92
N GLY A 213 -13.99 6.25 -6.70
CA GLY A 213 -15.24 7.01 -6.69
C GLY A 213 -15.25 8.36 -7.43
N ILE A 214 -14.16 8.73 -8.11
CA ILE A 214 -13.95 10.06 -8.74
C ILE A 214 -14.90 10.43 -9.89
N ASP A 215 -15.87 9.58 -10.25
CA ASP A 215 -16.78 9.77 -11.39
C ASP A 215 -18.18 10.25 -10.92
N PHE A 216 -18.17 11.32 -10.10
CA PHE A 216 -19.20 12.01 -9.29
C PHE A 216 -20.71 11.99 -9.68
N ASN A 217 -21.08 11.58 -10.89
CA ASN A 217 -22.46 11.61 -11.38
C ASN A 217 -23.24 10.33 -11.07
N GLU A 218 -22.57 9.28 -10.60
CA GLU A 218 -23.13 7.96 -10.32
C GLU A 218 -22.70 7.51 -8.90
N GLY A 219 -23.64 7.08 -8.06
CA GLY A 219 -23.36 6.41 -6.77
C GLY A 219 -22.71 7.23 -5.64
N VAL A 220 -22.19 6.48 -4.68
CA VAL A 220 -21.25 6.84 -3.60
C VAL A 220 -20.38 5.60 -3.43
N PHE A 221 -19.05 5.75 -3.50
CA PHE A 221 -18.10 4.62 -3.56
C PHE A 221 -16.92 4.84 -2.62
N GLU A 222 -16.33 3.74 -2.14
CA GLU A 222 -15.40 3.79 -1.02
C GLU A 222 -14.14 2.95 -1.16
N ILE A 223 -13.09 3.35 -0.44
CA ILE A 223 -12.07 2.42 0.05
C ILE A 223 -12.58 1.84 1.38
N LEU A 224 -12.97 0.56 1.36
CA LEU A 224 -13.45 -0.19 2.52
C LEU A 224 -12.34 -1.10 3.06
N VAL A 225 -11.71 -0.70 4.16
CA VAL A 225 -10.79 -1.55 4.92
C VAL A 225 -11.59 -2.47 5.83
N GLY A 226 -11.94 -3.64 5.31
CA GLY A 226 -12.61 -4.76 5.98
C GLY A 226 -13.94 -5.16 5.35
N SER A 227 -15.01 -5.17 6.16
CA SER A 227 -16.35 -5.62 5.76
C SER A 227 -17.44 -4.76 6.40
N GLU A 228 -18.49 -4.43 5.64
CA GLU A 228 -19.65 -3.68 6.15
C GLU A 228 -20.28 -4.35 7.39
N SER A 229 -20.76 -3.54 8.33
CA SER A 229 -21.34 -3.98 9.62
C SER A 229 -22.85 -4.28 9.56
N ASN A 230 -23.45 -4.21 8.37
CA ASN A 230 -24.89 -4.00 8.16
C ASN A 230 -25.65 -5.26 7.68
N SER A 231 -25.66 -6.29 8.53
CA SER A 231 -26.55 -7.47 8.56
C SER A 231 -26.01 -8.83 8.06
N GLU A 232 -26.19 -9.84 8.93
CA GLU A 232 -26.16 -11.29 8.69
C GLU A 232 -24.93 -11.92 7.98
N GLY A 233 -23.70 -11.59 8.44
CA GLY A 233 -22.64 -12.60 8.43
C GLY A 233 -21.20 -12.15 8.68
N GLY A 234 -20.46 -12.98 9.43
CA GLY A 234 -19.00 -13.04 9.40
C GLY A 234 -18.24 -12.21 10.44
N THR A 235 -17.12 -12.78 10.89
CA THR A 235 -15.93 -12.00 11.26
C THR A 235 -15.30 -11.47 9.98
N SER A 236 -14.91 -10.21 9.89
CA SER A 236 -13.72 -9.88 9.08
C SER A 236 -12.49 -10.51 9.74
N GLY A 237 -11.45 -10.84 8.99
CA GLY A 237 -10.21 -11.32 9.59
C GLY A 237 -9.35 -10.15 10.08
N VAL A 238 -8.16 -10.02 9.48
CA VAL A 238 -7.31 -8.83 9.58
C VAL A 238 -7.18 -8.21 8.19
N SER A 239 -7.59 -6.95 8.08
CA SER A 239 -7.61 -6.18 6.84
C SER A 239 -6.68 -4.98 6.98
N LYS A 240 -5.82 -4.71 6.00
CA LYS A 240 -4.74 -3.72 6.10
C LYS A 240 -4.65 -2.81 4.89
N PHE A 241 -4.62 -1.50 5.11
CA PHE A 241 -4.26 -0.49 4.12
C PHE A 241 -2.94 0.16 4.56
N VAL A 242 -1.87 -0.07 3.82
CA VAL A 242 -0.51 0.42 4.09
C VAL A 242 -0.18 1.55 3.14
N VAL A 243 0.38 2.64 3.67
CA VAL A 243 0.70 3.86 2.95
C VAL A 243 2.16 4.25 3.20
N HIS A 244 3.04 3.95 2.24
CA HIS A 244 4.40 4.50 2.21
C HIS A 244 4.42 5.88 1.54
N ASN A 245 5.44 6.68 1.86
CA ASN A 245 5.66 7.98 1.23
C ASN A 245 6.80 7.91 0.20
N PRO A 246 6.52 7.92 -1.12
CA PRO A 246 7.56 7.96 -2.13
C PRO A 246 8.23 9.34 -2.26
N GLY A 247 7.74 10.34 -1.52
CA GLY A 247 8.20 11.73 -1.55
C GLY A 247 7.78 12.50 -2.80
N ASP A 248 8.04 13.80 -2.78
CA ASP A 248 7.63 14.77 -3.80
C ASP A 248 8.12 14.42 -5.22
N ALA A 249 9.30 13.80 -5.30
CA ALA A 249 9.98 13.52 -6.57
C ALA A 249 9.34 12.37 -7.39
N ALA A 250 8.42 11.61 -6.80
CA ALA A 250 7.71 10.52 -7.47
C ALA A 250 6.34 10.94 -8.04
N GLY A 251 5.72 11.99 -7.49
CA GLY A 251 4.34 12.37 -7.78
C GLY A 251 3.31 11.35 -7.26
N GLY A 252 2.09 11.42 -7.80
CA GLY A 252 1.00 10.51 -7.49
C GLY A 252 0.29 10.77 -6.16
N HIS A 253 -0.89 10.19 -6.00
CA HIS A 253 -1.85 10.53 -4.92
C HIS A 253 -2.64 9.31 -4.43
N ILE A 254 -3.31 9.46 -3.28
CA ILE A 254 -4.40 8.56 -2.86
C ILE A 254 -5.64 9.43 -2.69
N ILE A 255 -6.68 9.15 -3.47
CA ILE A 255 -7.96 9.89 -3.46
C ILE A 255 -9.10 8.89 -3.44
N ALA A 256 -10.01 9.06 -2.49
CA ALA A 256 -11.24 8.29 -2.39
C ALA A 256 -12.43 9.22 -2.13
N GLN A 257 -13.57 8.98 -2.78
CA GLN A 257 -14.80 9.70 -2.47
C GLN A 257 -15.18 9.52 -0.99
N GLU A 258 -15.25 8.26 -0.53
CA GLU A 258 -15.34 7.90 0.89
C GLU A 258 -14.25 6.90 1.30
N PHE A 259 -13.83 6.94 2.58
CA PHE A 259 -12.87 6.01 3.14
C PHE A 259 -13.43 5.45 4.45
N HIS A 260 -13.61 4.14 4.52
CA HIS A 260 -14.19 3.46 5.67
C HIS A 260 -13.26 2.36 6.21
N THR A 261 -12.94 2.42 7.51
CA THR A 261 -12.45 1.24 8.23
C THR A 261 -13.64 0.57 8.89
N SER A 262 -13.93 -0.68 8.54
CA SER A 262 -15.12 -1.39 9.02
C SER A 262 -14.85 -2.86 9.22
N SER A 263 -15.23 -3.39 10.37
CA SER A 263 -15.02 -4.80 10.72
C SER A 263 -16.34 -5.45 11.11
N GLY A 264 -16.58 -6.67 10.61
CA GLY A 264 -17.76 -7.45 10.96
C GLY A 264 -17.70 -7.98 12.39
N ASP A 265 -18.66 -7.57 13.23
CA ASP A 265 -18.72 -7.85 14.67
C ASP A 265 -18.77 -9.36 15.04
N LEU A 266 -19.24 -10.24 14.16
CA LEU A 266 -19.82 -11.52 14.55
C LEU A 266 -18.77 -12.55 15.02
N ASN A 267 -18.56 -12.63 16.34
CA ASN A 267 -17.46 -13.34 17.02
C ASN A 267 -16.08 -12.67 16.89
N ALA A 268 -16.03 -11.40 16.47
CA ALA A 268 -14.79 -10.62 16.45
C ALA A 268 -14.28 -10.34 17.87
N ASN A 269 -12.96 -10.24 18.04
CA ASN A 269 -12.31 -9.89 19.30
C ASN A 269 -11.54 -8.56 19.26
N GLY A 270 -11.37 -7.95 18.09
CA GLY A 270 -10.62 -6.72 17.89
C GLY A 270 -9.10 -6.89 18.05
N VAL A 271 -8.59 -8.12 18.17
CA VAL A 271 -7.15 -8.44 18.36
C VAL A 271 -6.62 -9.20 17.14
N ASP A 272 -7.24 -10.31 16.77
CA ASP A 272 -6.90 -11.17 15.62
C ASP A 272 -8.04 -11.34 14.61
N SER A 273 -9.23 -10.84 14.93
CA SER A 273 -10.46 -10.98 14.16
C SER A 273 -11.37 -9.78 14.37
N GLY A 274 -11.96 -9.29 13.28
CA GLY A 274 -12.64 -7.99 13.21
C GLY A 274 -11.67 -6.83 13.35
N VAL A 275 -10.57 -6.86 12.60
CA VAL A 275 -9.52 -5.84 12.64
C VAL A 275 -9.39 -5.17 11.27
N ALA A 276 -9.50 -3.85 11.26
CA ALA A 276 -9.15 -2.99 10.14
C ALA A 276 -7.96 -2.11 10.55
N ILE A 277 -6.85 -2.17 9.81
CA ILE A 277 -5.62 -1.46 10.10
C ILE A 277 -5.35 -0.46 8.99
N VAL A 278 -5.14 0.81 9.34
CA VAL A 278 -4.48 1.79 8.48
C VAL A 278 -3.08 2.01 9.02
N GLU A 279 -2.07 1.73 8.21
CA GLU A 279 -0.65 1.85 8.56
C GLU A 279 0.01 2.90 7.69
N PHE A 280 0.64 3.89 8.31
CA PHE A 280 1.44 4.90 7.62
C PHE A 280 2.92 4.64 7.87
N HIS A 281 3.73 4.62 6.80
CA HIS A 281 5.17 4.50 6.87
C HIS A 281 5.84 5.86 6.68
N TYR A 282 6.46 6.39 7.73
CA TYR A 282 7.28 7.59 7.66
C TYR A 282 8.56 7.32 6.85
N SER A 283 8.68 8.02 5.73
CA SER A 283 9.78 7.92 4.77
C SER A 283 9.86 9.19 3.94
N ASN A 284 11.03 9.50 3.38
CA ASN A 284 11.28 10.73 2.62
C ASN A 284 10.82 12.02 3.36
N GLY A 285 11.04 12.07 4.69
CA GLY A 285 10.72 13.21 5.55
C GLY A 285 9.27 13.31 6.05
N GLY A 286 8.35 12.42 5.64
CA GLY A 286 6.93 12.53 5.98
C GLY A 286 6.12 11.25 5.71
N VAL A 287 4.79 11.41 5.61
CA VAL A 287 3.83 10.36 5.22
C VAL A 287 3.02 10.83 4.01
N ARG A 288 2.52 9.93 3.17
CA ARG A 288 1.60 10.29 2.08
C ARG A 288 0.18 10.45 2.64
N THR A 289 -0.38 11.66 2.51
CA THR A 289 -1.77 11.93 2.92
C THR A 289 -2.78 11.24 2.01
N VAL A 290 -3.76 10.58 2.61
CA VAL A 290 -4.98 10.09 1.94
C VAL A 290 -5.99 11.24 1.84
N GLN A 291 -6.42 11.58 0.62
CA GLN A 291 -7.49 12.57 0.41
C GLN A 291 -8.84 11.85 0.39
N VAL A 292 -9.81 12.35 1.14
CA VAL A 292 -11.16 11.80 1.30
C VAL A 292 -12.18 12.88 0.99
N GLU A 293 -13.04 12.69 0.00
CA GLU A 293 -13.84 13.80 -0.54
C GLU A 293 -15.09 14.14 0.30
N THR A 294 -15.82 13.13 0.80
CA THR A 294 -17.06 13.35 1.58
C THR A 294 -17.03 12.78 3.00
N VAL A 295 -16.69 11.50 3.19
CA VAL A 295 -16.76 10.83 4.51
C VAL A 295 -15.52 10.00 4.79
N LEU A 296 -14.87 10.27 5.93
CA LEU A 296 -13.92 9.37 6.59
C LEU A 296 -14.65 8.69 7.75
N GLY A 297 -14.95 7.40 7.65
CA GLY A 297 -15.67 6.66 8.68
C GLY A 297 -14.83 5.58 9.36
N ILE A 298 -14.61 5.73 10.67
CA ILE A 298 -13.73 4.89 11.47
C ILE A 298 -14.56 4.07 12.45
N ASN A 299 -14.91 2.83 12.08
CA ASN A 299 -15.82 1.98 12.86
C ASN A 299 -15.06 1.12 13.88
N ASN A 300 -15.10 1.54 15.14
CA ASN A 300 -14.38 0.93 16.26
C ASN A 300 -15.34 0.55 17.40
N GLY A 301 -14.88 -0.24 18.38
CA GLY A 301 -15.60 -0.51 19.63
C GLY A 301 -16.49 -1.77 19.66
N VAL A 302 -17.17 -1.96 20.79
CA VAL A 302 -17.83 -3.24 21.18
C VAL A 302 -19.33 -3.26 20.84
N SER A 303 -19.85 -4.44 20.50
CA SER A 303 -21.30 -4.72 20.42
C SER A 303 -21.68 -6.05 21.08
N ASP A 304 -22.99 -6.36 21.16
CA ASP A 304 -23.53 -7.64 21.65
C ASP A 304 -22.99 -8.88 20.92
N ASN A 305 -22.37 -8.74 19.74
CA ASN A 305 -21.88 -9.84 18.90
C ASN A 305 -20.36 -10.02 18.88
N GLY A 306 -19.59 -9.02 19.34
CA GLY A 306 -18.12 -9.03 19.37
C GLY A 306 -17.52 -7.63 19.42
N THR A 307 -16.19 -7.55 19.31
CA THR A 307 -15.43 -6.29 19.36
C THR A 307 -14.82 -5.98 18.00
N ARG A 308 -15.06 -4.78 17.49
CA ARG A 308 -14.38 -4.21 16.34
C ARG A 308 -13.11 -3.48 16.79
N SER A 309 -12.06 -3.54 15.97
CA SER A 309 -10.87 -2.69 16.13
C SER A 309 -10.55 -2.03 14.80
N SER A 310 -10.71 -0.70 14.74
CA SER A 310 -10.11 0.12 13.70
C SER A 310 -8.83 0.72 14.25
N ARG A 311 -7.68 0.45 13.62
CA ARG A 311 -6.35 0.80 14.12
C ARG A 311 -5.66 1.82 13.25
N LEU A 312 -4.90 2.69 13.91
CA LEU A 312 -3.87 3.50 13.31
C LEU A 312 -2.52 2.89 13.73
N ASP A 313 -1.68 2.55 12.77
CA ASP A 313 -0.29 2.19 12.99
C ASP A 313 0.63 3.21 12.29
N LEU A 314 1.79 3.48 12.89
CA LEU A 314 2.79 4.42 12.42
C LEU A 314 4.16 3.76 12.46
N GLN A 315 4.61 3.28 11.30
CA GLN A 315 5.93 2.68 11.13
C GLN A 315 6.93 3.75 10.71
N LEU A 316 8.19 3.61 11.14
CA LEU A 316 9.28 4.52 10.77
C LEU A 316 10.32 3.76 9.95
N ASP A 317 10.41 4.06 8.64
CA ASP A 317 11.43 3.44 7.78
C ASP A 317 12.78 4.16 7.89
N GLU A 318 12.78 5.42 8.34
CA GLU A 318 13.96 6.25 8.55
C GLU A 318 13.90 7.10 9.84
N ALA A 319 15.02 7.75 10.16
CA ALA A 319 15.11 8.64 11.32
C ALA A 319 14.38 9.97 11.04
N VAL A 320 13.39 10.28 11.88
CA VAL A 320 12.50 11.44 11.75
C VAL A 320 13.27 12.77 11.85
N GLU A 321 12.87 13.76 11.04
CA GLU A 321 13.35 15.15 11.18
C GLU A 321 12.76 15.81 12.44
N VAL A 322 13.62 16.38 13.29
CA VAL A 322 13.25 17.05 14.54
C VAL A 322 13.80 18.48 14.65
N ASP A 323 13.08 19.33 15.37
CA ASP A 323 13.45 20.72 15.64
C ASP A 323 14.65 20.85 16.62
N GLY A 324 15.02 22.10 16.93
CA GLY A 324 16.09 22.41 17.89
C GLY A 324 15.83 22.00 19.35
N MET A 325 14.65 21.47 19.68
CA MET A 325 14.26 20.94 20.99
C MET A 325 14.03 19.41 20.95
N GLY A 326 14.08 18.77 19.78
CA GLY A 326 13.81 17.35 19.60
C GLY A 326 12.35 17.01 19.28
N VAL A 327 11.54 17.99 18.89
CA VAL A 327 10.13 17.81 18.48
C VAL A 327 10.08 17.37 17.02
N PRO A 328 9.41 16.25 16.66
CA PRO A 328 9.29 15.79 15.27
C PRO A 328 8.37 16.70 14.45
N GLY A 329 8.49 16.64 13.12
CA GLY A 329 7.55 17.28 12.21
C GLY A 329 6.11 16.75 12.37
N ASN A 330 5.13 17.62 12.08
CA ASN A 330 3.72 17.23 12.02
C ASN A 330 3.44 16.35 10.79
N LEU A 331 2.49 15.42 10.89
CA LEU A 331 2.14 14.48 9.82
C LEU A 331 0.65 14.60 9.46
N GLY A 332 0.32 14.73 8.17
CA GLY A 332 -1.06 14.74 7.68
C GLY A 332 -1.48 13.35 7.22
N LEU A 333 -2.37 12.69 7.95
CA LEU A 333 -2.79 11.31 7.66
C LEU A 333 -3.93 11.29 6.65
N PHE A 334 -5.02 11.99 6.97
CA PHE A 334 -6.21 12.10 6.14
C PHE A 334 -6.62 13.56 5.99
N HIS A 335 -6.78 14.02 4.75
CA HIS A 335 -7.46 15.27 4.43
C HIS A 335 -8.91 14.96 4.08
N VAL A 336 -9.89 15.62 4.73
CA VAL A 336 -11.31 15.25 4.65
C VAL A 336 -12.17 16.45 4.23
N GLY A 337 -12.63 16.41 2.97
CA GLY A 337 -13.36 17.51 2.32
C GLY A 337 -12.45 18.36 1.45
N VAL A 338 -12.21 17.92 0.22
CA VAL A 338 -11.36 18.63 -0.75
C VAL A 338 -11.92 19.99 -1.18
N ASP A 339 -11.02 20.97 -1.27
CA ASP A 339 -11.32 22.34 -1.70
C ASP A 339 -11.94 22.38 -3.12
N GLY A 340 -13.16 22.93 -3.23
CA GLY A 340 -13.85 23.13 -4.51
C GLY A 340 -15.32 22.72 -4.54
N PHE A 341 -15.78 21.94 -3.57
CA PHE A 341 -17.15 21.43 -3.49
C PHE A 341 -18.01 22.14 -2.42
N ASP A 342 -19.34 22.11 -2.58
CA ASP A 342 -20.32 22.68 -1.63
C ASP A 342 -20.55 21.78 -0.38
N PHE A 343 -19.70 20.76 -0.18
CA PHE A 343 -19.78 19.79 0.92
C PHE A 343 -18.74 20.10 2.01
N VAL A 344 -19.12 19.86 3.26
CA VAL A 344 -18.18 19.83 4.39
C VAL A 344 -17.83 18.36 4.63
N GLY A 345 -16.55 18.01 4.50
CA GLY A 345 -16.06 16.66 4.78
C GLY A 345 -16.40 16.25 6.21
N GLN A 346 -16.85 15.00 6.39
CA GLN A 346 -17.28 14.51 7.70
C GLN A 346 -16.44 13.33 8.18
N ILE A 347 -15.70 13.54 9.26
CA ILE A 347 -15.21 12.46 10.10
C ILE A 347 -16.41 11.82 10.84
N THR A 348 -16.55 10.50 10.76
CA THR A 348 -17.52 9.69 11.51
C THR A 348 -16.81 8.53 12.20
N GLY A 349 -17.35 8.05 13.33
CA GLY A 349 -16.74 6.94 14.07
C GLY A 349 -17.03 7.00 15.57
N GLY A 350 -16.25 6.23 16.35
CA GLY A 350 -16.35 6.14 17.81
C GLY A 350 -17.21 4.99 18.34
N GLY A 351 -17.99 4.32 17.48
CA GLY A 351 -18.87 3.23 17.89
C GLY A 351 -19.88 3.64 18.98
N ASP A 352 -20.23 2.69 19.86
CA ASP A 352 -21.10 2.93 21.01
C ASP A 352 -20.34 3.38 22.28
N GLU A 353 -18.99 3.38 22.28
CA GLU A 353 -18.16 3.59 23.49
C GLU A 353 -17.24 4.84 23.46
N GLY A 354 -16.88 5.36 22.28
CA GLY A 354 -15.98 6.51 22.09
C GLY A 354 -14.61 6.13 21.54
N GLY A 355 -13.84 7.11 21.05
CA GLY A 355 -12.50 6.94 20.47
C GLY A 355 -12.50 6.40 19.03
N MET A 356 -11.77 7.06 18.13
CA MET A 356 -11.85 6.74 16.69
C MET A 356 -10.98 5.54 16.35
N PHE A 357 -9.65 5.68 16.42
CA PHE A 357 -8.70 4.59 16.24
C PHE A 357 -8.40 3.85 17.55
N SER A 358 -7.66 2.75 17.46
CA SER A 358 -7.18 1.92 18.57
C SER A 358 -5.72 1.50 18.36
N ASN A 359 -5.03 1.15 19.45
CA ASN A 359 -3.67 0.62 19.41
C ASN A 359 -3.63 -0.88 18.99
N ALA A 360 -2.42 -1.43 18.82
CA ALA A 360 -2.19 -2.76 18.23
C ALA A 360 -2.80 -3.95 18.99
N ASP A 361 -2.99 -3.84 20.31
CA ASP A 361 -3.63 -4.88 21.15
C ASP A 361 -5.07 -4.51 21.58
N ASN A 362 -5.60 -3.40 21.07
CA ASN A 362 -6.93 -2.86 21.35
C ASN A 362 -7.18 -2.60 22.85
N THR A 363 -6.15 -2.20 23.59
CA THR A 363 -6.23 -1.79 25.01
C THR A 363 -6.41 -0.28 25.19
N GLU A 364 -6.02 0.53 24.21
CA GLU A 364 -6.15 2.00 24.22
C GLU A 364 -6.88 2.49 22.98
N LEU A 365 -7.75 3.49 23.17
CA LEU A 365 -8.54 4.13 22.13
C LEU A 365 -8.02 5.55 21.93
N TYR A 366 -7.77 5.92 20.68
CA TYR A 366 -7.22 7.23 20.32
C TYR A 366 -8.35 8.26 20.20
N GLU A 367 -8.68 8.90 21.33
CA GLU A 367 -9.44 10.15 21.39
C GLU A 367 -8.59 11.35 20.93
N GLN A 368 -9.21 12.52 20.77
CA GLN A 368 -8.50 13.79 20.56
C GLN A 368 -7.38 13.99 21.59
N ASP A 369 -6.25 14.54 21.16
CA ASP A 369 -5.03 14.79 21.96
C ASP A 369 -4.33 13.51 22.49
N SER A 370 -4.71 12.30 22.06
CA SER A 370 -4.05 11.05 22.47
C SER A 370 -2.64 10.92 21.90
N SER A 371 -1.71 10.37 22.68
CA SER A 371 -0.35 10.08 22.23
C SER A 371 -0.31 8.93 21.21
N VAL A 372 0.22 9.21 20.02
CA VAL A 372 0.66 8.21 19.03
C VAL A 372 2.19 8.15 19.07
N LYS A 373 2.75 6.95 19.14
CA LYS A 373 4.19 6.73 19.37
C LYS A 373 4.76 5.73 18.37
N ALA A 374 5.97 5.99 17.90
CA ALA A 374 6.71 5.10 17.02
C ALA A 374 8.22 5.12 17.32
N PHE A 375 8.93 4.06 16.96
CA PHE A 375 10.31 3.82 17.41
C PHE A 375 11.28 3.69 16.22
N TYR A 376 12.39 4.43 16.25
CA TYR A 376 13.48 4.27 15.28
C TYR A 376 14.84 4.56 15.89
N GLY A 377 15.86 3.78 15.54
CA GLY A 377 17.26 4.09 15.87
C GLY A 377 17.60 4.14 17.36
N GLY A 378 16.73 3.60 18.23
CA GLY A 378 16.83 3.70 19.69
C GLY A 378 16.15 4.92 20.31
N TYR A 379 15.30 5.61 19.55
CA TYR A 379 14.47 6.73 19.98
C TYR A 379 12.99 6.39 19.86
N GLU A 380 12.23 6.75 20.89
CA GLU A 380 10.77 6.89 20.81
C GLU A 380 10.46 8.30 20.31
N TYR A 381 9.58 8.41 19.31
CA TYR A 381 9.02 9.67 18.83
C TYR A 381 7.54 9.73 19.21
N GLU A 382 7.09 10.88 19.69
CA GLU A 382 5.72 11.08 20.19
C GLU A 382 5.04 12.24 19.48
N TRP A 383 3.80 11.98 19.04
CA TRP A 383 2.86 12.94 18.49
C TRP A 383 1.54 12.89 19.27
N GLN A 384 0.74 13.95 19.21
CA GLN A 384 -0.68 13.91 19.60
C GLN A 384 -1.57 13.90 18.36
N ILE A 385 -2.58 13.04 18.34
CA ILE A 385 -3.57 13.01 17.26
C ILE A 385 -4.59 14.15 17.41
N SER A 386 -4.91 14.82 16.31
CA SER A 386 -6.04 15.74 16.20
C SER A 386 -6.97 15.33 15.07
N TYR A 387 -8.28 15.43 15.34
CA TYR A 387 -9.37 15.20 14.38
C TYR A 387 -10.05 16.52 13.96
N GLU A 388 -9.54 17.66 14.42
CA GLU A 388 -9.95 19.02 14.02
C GLU A 388 -8.83 19.72 13.21
N GLY A 389 -7.88 18.94 12.67
CA GLY A 389 -6.67 19.44 12.02
C GLY A 389 -6.90 20.14 10.69
N LEU A 390 -5.82 20.68 10.13
CA LEU A 390 -5.78 21.28 8.80
C LEU A 390 -4.50 20.86 8.06
N ILE A 391 -4.65 20.30 6.88
CA ILE A 391 -3.58 19.98 5.93
C ILE A 391 -3.68 20.99 4.78
N THR A 392 -2.56 21.64 4.44
CA THR A 392 -2.44 22.50 3.26
C THR A 392 -1.46 21.87 2.28
N PHE A 393 -1.82 21.80 1.00
CA PHE A 393 -0.97 21.27 -0.08
C PHE A 393 -0.31 22.40 -0.88
N ASP A 394 0.84 22.13 -1.51
CA ASP A 394 1.60 23.14 -2.26
C ASP A 394 0.83 23.63 -3.51
N GLU A 395 0.50 24.93 -3.58
CA GLU A 395 -0.19 25.55 -4.72
C GLU A 395 0.55 25.39 -6.07
N ASN A 396 1.84 25.00 -6.05
CA ASN A 396 2.67 24.75 -7.23
C ASN A 396 2.60 23.30 -7.73
N ASP A 397 1.98 22.37 -6.98
CA ASP A 397 1.76 20.96 -7.35
C ASP A 397 0.49 20.74 -8.21
N TYR A 398 -0.09 21.82 -8.74
CA TYR A 398 -1.28 21.76 -9.59
C TYR A 398 -0.99 21.07 -10.94
N ASN A 399 -1.44 19.82 -11.08
CA ASN A 399 -1.34 19.05 -12.31
C ASN A 399 -2.57 19.28 -13.23
N ASP A 400 -2.38 20.07 -14.29
CA ASP A 400 -3.44 20.51 -15.23
C ASP A 400 -3.96 19.36 -16.14
N ASP A 401 -3.32 18.17 -16.16
CA ASP A 401 -3.63 17.09 -17.11
C ASP A 401 -4.70 16.07 -16.65
N ILE A 402 -5.01 15.93 -15.34
CA ILE A 402 -6.07 15.02 -14.84
C ILE A 402 -6.93 15.69 -13.75
N ASN A 403 -8.18 16.04 -14.11
CA ASN A 403 -9.31 16.41 -13.25
C ASN A 403 -9.12 17.55 -12.21
N GLY A 404 -7.92 18.10 -12.06
CA GLY A 404 -7.58 19.16 -11.08
C GLY A 404 -7.08 18.65 -9.73
N TYR A 405 -6.79 17.35 -9.62
CA TYR A 405 -6.24 16.74 -8.41
C TYR A 405 -4.71 16.93 -8.30
N GLN A 406 -4.19 17.00 -7.08
CA GLN A 406 -2.78 17.26 -6.76
C GLN A 406 -2.05 15.97 -6.36
N ASN A 407 -0.71 15.91 -6.47
CA ASN A 407 0.13 14.76 -6.10
C ASN A 407 0.31 14.61 -4.56
N SER A 408 -0.68 15.05 -3.76
CA SER A 408 -0.65 15.05 -2.29
C SER A 408 0.66 15.61 -1.69
N ILE A 409 1.29 16.65 -2.29
CA ILE A 409 2.47 17.31 -1.72
C ILE A 409 2.02 18.31 -0.65
N VAL A 410 2.35 18.04 0.61
CA VAL A 410 1.91 18.82 1.78
C VAL A 410 2.85 20.02 2.02
N GLU A 411 2.31 21.24 2.00
CA GLU A 411 3.02 22.46 2.41
C GLU A 411 3.01 22.62 3.94
N SER A 412 1.88 22.35 4.61
CA SER A 412 1.74 22.52 6.06
C SER A 412 0.71 21.60 6.71
N VAL A 413 0.86 21.40 8.02
CA VAL A 413 -0.05 20.62 8.87
C VAL A 413 -0.23 21.36 10.20
N GLU A 414 -1.44 21.81 10.50
CA GLU A 414 -1.83 22.52 11.71
C GLU A 414 -2.82 21.71 12.57
N ALA A 415 -2.81 21.94 13.89
CA ALA A 415 -3.57 21.15 14.87
C ALA A 415 -5.08 21.44 14.91
N GLU A 416 -5.47 22.64 14.47
CA GLU A 416 -6.83 23.17 14.45
C GLU A 416 -7.04 23.89 13.11
N GLY A 417 -8.12 23.61 12.37
CA GLY A 417 -8.53 24.47 11.26
C GLY A 417 -9.61 23.92 10.31
N ALA A 418 -9.70 22.60 10.14
CA ALA A 418 -10.66 21.93 9.27
C ALA A 418 -11.24 20.67 9.95
N SER A 419 -11.34 19.56 9.22
CA SER A 419 -11.78 18.25 9.73
C SER A 419 -10.78 17.17 9.31
N ASP A 420 -9.49 17.50 9.30
CA ASP A 420 -8.42 16.60 8.89
C ASP A 420 -7.88 15.80 10.07
N VAL A 421 -7.39 14.59 9.80
CA VAL A 421 -6.71 13.74 10.79
C VAL A 421 -5.21 13.94 10.68
N VAL A 422 -4.62 14.49 11.74
CA VAL A 422 -3.21 14.92 11.78
C VAL A 422 -2.52 14.44 13.05
N LEU A 423 -1.21 14.24 12.98
CA LEU A 423 -0.34 13.97 14.13
C LEU A 423 0.57 15.17 14.38
N ILE A 424 0.49 15.75 15.58
CA ILE A 424 1.20 16.98 15.96
C ILE A 424 2.39 16.62 16.85
N GLY A 425 3.60 17.04 16.46
CA GLY A 425 4.83 16.63 17.14
C GLY A 425 4.91 17.11 18.58
N VAL A 426 5.23 16.19 19.51
CA VAL A 426 5.40 16.48 20.94
C VAL A 426 6.88 16.47 21.34
N GLY A 427 7.62 15.47 20.88
CA GLY A 427 9.01 15.26 21.30
C GLY A 427 9.59 13.93 20.82
N SER A 428 10.85 13.72 21.18
CA SER A 428 11.55 12.44 21.04
C SER A 428 12.38 12.15 22.28
N THR A 429 12.45 10.88 22.67
CA THR A 429 13.16 10.39 23.86
C THR A 429 14.09 9.25 23.45
N PHE A 430 15.36 9.32 23.86
CA PHE A 430 16.26 8.17 23.71
C PHE A 430 15.86 7.08 24.71
N VAL A 431 15.51 5.89 24.20
CA VAL A 431 15.06 4.73 24.98
C VAL A 431 16.05 3.57 24.96
N GLY A 432 17.06 3.61 24.09
CA GLY A 432 18.01 2.51 23.88
C GLY A 432 17.60 1.59 22.73
N LEU A 433 18.49 0.67 22.31
CA LEU A 433 18.17 -0.34 21.30
C LEU A 433 17.68 -1.62 21.98
N THR A 434 16.61 -2.22 21.45
CA THR A 434 16.23 -3.60 21.78
C THR A 434 17.42 -4.52 21.49
N GLY A 435 17.90 -5.24 22.51
CA GLY A 435 19.06 -6.13 22.41
C GLY A 435 20.42 -5.53 22.78
N ASP A 436 20.56 -4.21 22.99
CA ASP A 436 21.80 -3.56 23.49
C ASP A 436 21.89 -3.66 25.02
N TYR A 437 21.95 -4.90 25.50
CA TYR A 437 22.02 -5.28 26.91
C TYR A 437 23.29 -4.83 27.64
N ASN A 438 24.27 -4.27 26.93
CA ASN A 438 25.44 -3.59 27.53
C ASN A 438 25.42 -2.05 27.39
N GLU A 439 24.32 -1.48 26.88
CA GLU A 439 24.06 -0.04 26.75
C GLU A 439 25.18 0.74 26.03
N ASN A 440 25.80 0.15 24.99
CA ASN A 440 26.94 0.75 24.29
C ASN A 440 26.57 1.54 23.01
N GLY A 441 25.32 1.40 22.54
CA GLY A 441 24.78 1.98 21.33
C GLY A 441 24.84 1.06 20.10
N VAL A 442 25.19 -0.21 20.27
CA VAL A 442 25.29 -1.23 19.21
C VAL A 442 24.88 -2.60 19.75
N VAL A 443 23.95 -3.27 19.08
CA VAL A 443 23.58 -4.66 19.37
C VAL A 443 24.65 -5.59 18.76
N ASP A 444 25.59 -6.11 19.55
CA ASP A 444 26.65 -7.00 19.05
C ASP A 444 26.89 -8.26 19.91
N ALA A 445 28.02 -8.93 19.70
CA ALA A 445 28.38 -10.15 20.41
C ALA A 445 28.72 -9.95 21.91
N ALA A 446 28.84 -8.70 22.38
CA ALA A 446 28.97 -8.35 23.79
C ALA A 446 27.65 -8.57 24.55
N ASP A 447 26.52 -8.17 23.96
CA ASP A 447 25.18 -8.29 24.56
C ASP A 447 24.78 -9.74 24.82
N PHE A 448 25.11 -10.63 23.88
CA PHE A 448 25.01 -12.08 24.08
C PHE A 448 25.73 -12.56 25.33
N THR A 449 26.86 -11.94 25.71
CA THR A 449 27.57 -12.31 26.95
C THR A 449 26.88 -11.78 28.20
N VAL A 450 26.25 -10.60 28.15
CA VAL A 450 25.42 -10.11 29.26
C VAL A 450 24.25 -11.06 29.46
N TRP A 451 23.45 -11.27 28.41
CA TRP A 451 22.31 -12.18 28.43
C TRP A 451 22.67 -13.59 28.91
N ARG A 452 23.74 -14.20 28.36
CA ARG A 452 24.12 -15.58 28.70
C ARG A 452 24.64 -15.72 30.14
N ASP A 453 25.20 -14.67 30.73
CA ASP A 453 25.59 -14.63 32.15
C ASP A 453 24.41 -14.33 33.10
N THR A 454 23.31 -13.74 32.61
CA THR A 454 22.09 -13.41 33.40
C THR A 454 20.88 -14.32 33.13
N LEU A 455 20.98 -15.27 32.22
CA LEU A 455 19.90 -16.18 31.80
C LEU A 455 19.25 -16.97 32.98
N ASN A 456 17.92 -16.97 33.03
CA ASN A 456 17.04 -17.43 34.12
C ASN A 456 17.14 -16.61 35.43
N THR A 457 17.49 -15.32 35.36
CA THR A 457 17.34 -14.40 36.51
C THR A 457 16.11 -13.51 36.35
N SER A 458 15.57 -13.06 37.49
CA SER A 458 14.48 -12.08 37.54
C SER A 458 15.05 -10.70 37.83
N VAL A 459 14.53 -9.69 37.15
CA VAL A 459 14.99 -8.31 37.17
C VAL A 459 13.79 -7.35 37.35
N THR A 460 14.00 -6.05 37.20
CA THR A 460 12.88 -5.13 36.94
C THR A 460 12.55 -5.24 35.46
N ALA A 461 11.27 -5.30 35.10
CA ALA A 461 10.78 -5.26 33.72
C ALA A 461 11.56 -4.26 32.85
N GLY A 462 12.14 -4.73 31.75
CA GLY A 462 12.92 -3.95 30.80
C GLY A 462 14.29 -3.48 31.33
N THR A 463 15.00 -4.28 32.16
CA THR A 463 16.33 -3.91 32.67
C THR A 463 17.39 -5.01 32.56
N GLY A 464 18.57 -4.65 32.08
CA GLY A 464 19.68 -5.59 31.86
C GLY A 464 19.51 -6.32 30.53
N ALA A 465 19.31 -7.63 30.57
CA ALA A 465 19.06 -8.45 29.37
C ALA A 465 17.62 -8.97 29.29
N ASP A 466 16.70 -8.26 29.92
CA ASP A 466 15.24 -8.38 29.79
C ASP A 466 14.83 -7.32 28.76
N GLY A 467 14.59 -7.79 27.53
CA GLY A 467 14.28 -6.98 26.36
C GLY A 467 12.84 -7.12 25.86
N ASP A 468 12.09 -8.13 26.32
CA ASP A 468 10.64 -8.21 26.08
C ASP A 468 9.81 -7.50 27.18
N GLY A 469 10.41 -7.25 28.35
CA GLY A 469 9.80 -6.50 29.44
C GLY A 469 9.05 -7.36 30.47
N ASP A 470 9.08 -8.69 30.41
CA ASP A 470 8.29 -9.55 31.33
C ASP A 470 8.87 -9.60 32.77
N GLY A 471 10.13 -9.20 32.98
CA GLY A 471 10.83 -9.23 34.27
C GLY A 471 11.67 -10.49 34.52
N MET A 472 11.82 -11.38 33.53
CA MET A 472 12.60 -12.61 33.54
C MET A 472 13.49 -12.72 32.30
N ILE A 473 14.80 -12.86 32.50
CA ILE A 473 15.74 -13.04 31.40
C ILE A 473 15.66 -14.50 30.91
N THR A 474 15.07 -14.75 29.75
CA THR A 474 14.75 -16.07 29.17
C THR A 474 15.41 -16.27 27.79
N GLU A 475 15.01 -17.28 27.01
CA GLU A 475 15.50 -17.43 25.62
C GLU A 475 14.74 -16.51 24.63
N ALA A 476 13.61 -15.89 25.03
CA ALA A 476 12.89 -14.90 24.22
C ALA A 476 13.73 -13.64 23.99
N ASP A 477 14.44 -13.17 25.02
CA ASP A 477 15.44 -12.10 24.93
C ASP A 477 16.57 -12.42 23.96
N TYR A 478 16.97 -13.69 23.87
CA TYR A 478 17.97 -14.09 22.87
C TYR A 478 17.40 -14.05 21.46
N ASP A 479 16.15 -14.46 21.25
CA ASP A 479 15.51 -14.35 19.95
C ASP A 479 15.31 -12.87 19.53
N LEU A 480 15.05 -11.96 20.49
CA LEU A 480 15.11 -10.51 20.28
C LEU A 480 16.53 -10.04 19.92
N TRP A 481 17.55 -10.39 20.70
CA TRP A 481 18.94 -10.03 20.40
C TRP A 481 19.38 -10.53 19.01
N VAL A 482 18.92 -11.71 18.57
CA VAL A 482 19.15 -12.22 17.21
C VAL A 482 18.44 -11.35 16.16
N ALA A 483 17.18 -10.96 16.40
CA ALA A 483 16.39 -10.15 15.46
C ALA A 483 16.96 -8.72 15.28
N TYR A 484 17.53 -8.13 16.33
CA TYR A 484 18.09 -6.78 16.33
C TYR A 484 19.63 -6.75 16.13
N PHE A 485 20.28 -7.90 15.91
CA PHE A 485 21.74 -8.00 15.82
C PHE A 485 22.34 -7.13 14.70
N GLY A 486 23.33 -6.31 15.07
CA GLY A 486 24.04 -5.40 14.17
C GLY A 486 23.39 -4.03 14.01
N GLN A 487 22.26 -3.75 14.66
CA GLN A 487 21.70 -2.39 14.75
C GLN A 487 22.59 -1.48 15.60
N THR A 488 22.57 -0.19 15.27
CA THR A 488 23.32 0.88 15.95
C THR A 488 22.40 2.06 16.21
N VAL A 489 22.65 2.85 17.26
CA VAL A 489 21.86 4.05 17.55
C VAL A 489 21.93 5.04 16.39
N VAL A 490 20.77 5.39 15.83
CA VAL A 490 20.62 6.41 14.79
C VAL A 490 19.94 7.62 15.44
N PRO A 491 20.65 8.74 15.65
CA PRO A 491 20.06 9.93 16.24
C PRO A 491 19.04 10.57 15.27
N PRO A 492 18.02 11.28 15.80
CA PRO A 492 17.10 12.08 14.98
C PRO A 492 17.82 13.01 14.00
N VAL A 493 17.19 13.25 12.85
CA VAL A 493 17.73 14.19 11.86
C VAL A 493 17.42 15.61 12.33
N MET A 494 18.45 16.36 12.75
CA MET A 494 18.26 17.75 13.16
C MET A 494 17.87 18.61 11.96
N ALA A 495 16.64 19.11 11.94
CA ALA A 495 16.08 19.93 10.87
C ALA A 495 17.04 21.08 10.52
N SER A 496 17.53 21.07 9.28
CA SER A 496 18.57 22.00 8.84
C SER A 496 17.98 23.40 8.72
N ALA A 497 18.24 24.25 9.72
CA ALA A 497 17.78 25.64 9.74
C ALA A 497 18.23 26.38 8.47
N ALA A 498 17.34 26.48 7.48
CA ALA A 498 17.58 27.10 6.19
C ALA A 498 17.73 28.61 6.37
N THR A 499 18.93 29.05 6.79
CA THR A 499 19.24 30.46 6.98
C THR A 499 19.11 31.16 5.64
N ALA A 500 17.98 31.86 5.43
CA ALA A 500 17.67 32.56 4.20
C ALA A 500 18.87 33.43 3.78
N VAL A 501 19.59 32.99 2.75
CA VAL A 501 20.87 33.58 2.37
C VAL A 501 20.59 35.03 1.98
N PRO A 502 21.07 36.04 2.74
CA PRO A 502 20.66 37.42 2.51
C PRO A 502 21.03 37.81 1.09
N GLU A 503 20.04 38.19 0.28
CA GLU A 503 20.24 38.44 -1.16
C GLU A 503 21.51 39.27 -1.38
N PRO A 504 22.49 38.77 -2.16
CA PRO A 504 23.77 39.44 -2.26
C PRO A 504 23.53 40.85 -2.81
N ALA A 505 24.14 41.85 -2.16
CA ALA A 505 23.89 43.27 -2.40
C ALA A 505 24.23 43.78 -3.82
N SER A 506 24.54 42.87 -4.75
CA SER A 506 24.44 42.97 -6.21
C SER A 506 23.34 43.92 -6.70
N ALA A 507 22.09 43.78 -6.24
CA ALA A 507 20.99 44.67 -6.65
C ALA A 507 21.25 46.13 -6.26
N LEU A 508 21.68 46.36 -5.01
CA LEU A 508 22.08 47.68 -4.51
C LEU A 508 23.30 48.24 -5.26
N LEU A 509 24.30 47.40 -5.55
CA LEU A 509 25.50 47.76 -6.30
C LEU A 509 25.20 48.13 -7.76
N VAL A 510 24.28 47.40 -8.41
CA VAL A 510 23.80 47.73 -9.76
C VAL A 510 23.02 49.05 -9.76
N LEU A 511 22.14 49.27 -8.79
CA LEU A 511 21.43 50.55 -8.63
C LEU A 511 22.40 51.72 -8.38
N LEU A 512 23.41 51.55 -7.53
CA LEU A 512 24.46 52.54 -7.28
C LEU A 512 25.33 52.80 -8.53
N ALA A 513 25.70 51.76 -9.28
CA ALA A 513 26.46 51.88 -10.53
C ALA A 513 25.65 52.61 -11.62
N CYS A 514 24.37 52.26 -11.80
CA CYS A 514 23.45 52.94 -12.71
C CYS A 514 23.22 54.40 -12.30
N GLY A 515 23.05 54.69 -11.00
CA GLY A 515 22.95 56.04 -10.47
C GLY A 515 24.22 56.88 -10.72
N ALA A 516 25.39 56.30 -10.49
CA ALA A 516 26.67 56.95 -10.78
C ALA A 516 26.88 57.22 -12.28
N ALA A 517 26.50 56.27 -13.14
CA ALA A 517 26.56 56.42 -14.61
C ALA A 517 25.59 57.50 -15.12
N ALA A 518 24.37 57.55 -14.59
CA ALA A 518 23.39 58.60 -14.92
C ALA A 518 23.85 59.98 -14.44
N GLY A 519 24.38 60.08 -13.21
CA GLY A 519 24.94 61.32 -12.67
C GLY A 519 26.12 61.87 -13.49
N ARG A 520 26.97 60.99 -14.04
CA ARG A 520 28.09 61.37 -14.90
C ARG A 520 27.72 61.96 -16.26
N ARG A 521 26.46 61.81 -16.70
CA ARG A 521 25.94 62.41 -17.95
C ARG A 521 25.31 63.80 -17.78
N ARG A 522 25.38 64.40 -16.58
CA ARG A 522 24.81 65.73 -16.26
C ARG A 522 25.86 66.74 -15.74
N ARG A 523 27.09 66.68 -16.26
CA ARG A 523 28.16 67.66 -16.05
C ARG A 523 28.88 67.95 -17.36
#